data_AF-A0A1Y1YE89-F1
#
_entry.id   AF-A0A1Y1YE89-F1
#
_cell.length_a   1.000
_cell.length_b   1.000
_cell.length_c   1.000
_cell.angle_alpha   90.00
_cell.angle_beta   90.00
_cell.angle_gamma   90.00
#
_symmetry.space_group_name_H-M   'P 1'
#
loop_
_entity.id
_entity.type
_entity.pdbx_description
1 polymer ?
#
loop_
_entity_poly.entity_id
_entity_poly.type
_entity_poly.pdbx_seq_one_letter_code
_entity_poly.pdbx_strand_id
1 'polypeptide(L)' 'MCYQVVERYSVCRCLYYKHAIDPCGAHGQRGHIVQEKTVLVGYACSSHSSHRAEAAYDLHSTGVLPDSGYASDPYPSGHR' A
#
# COMPACT_ATOMS: atom_id res chain seq x y z
N MET A 1 6.86 -17.09 -19.80
CA MET A 1 7.63 -17.02 -18.53
C MET A 1 6.62 -17.13 -17.41
N CYS A 2 6.86 -18.01 -16.42
CA CYS A 2 5.98 -18.09 -15.26
C CYS A 2 6.26 -16.93 -14.33
N TYR A 3 5.22 -16.41 -13.70
CA TYR A 3 5.35 -15.31 -12.77
C TYR A 3 4.91 -15.71 -11.38
N GLN A 4 5.56 -15.15 -10.37
CA GLN A 4 5.08 -15.21 -9.00
C GLN A 4 4.91 -13.80 -8.48
N VAL A 5 3.66 -13.39 -8.25
CA VAL A 5 3.37 -12.09 -7.67
C VAL A 5 3.65 -12.15 -6.17
N VAL A 6 4.43 -11.19 -5.69
CA VAL A 6 4.74 -11.03 -4.27
C VAL A 6 4.35 -9.62 -3.86
N GLU A 7 3.39 -9.54 -2.96
CA GLU A 7 2.92 -8.27 -2.40
C GLU A 7 3.76 -7.91 -1.19
N ARG A 8 4.26 -6.67 -1.16
CA ARG A 8 5.06 -6.14 -0.06
C ARG A 8 4.60 -4.76 0.34
N TYR A 9 4.90 -4.38 1.57
CA TYR A 9 4.71 -3.01 2.04
C TYR A 9 5.77 -2.08 1.43
N SER A 10 5.38 -0.85 1.09
CA SER A 10 6.23 0.08 0.34
C SER A 10 7.46 0.54 1.14
N VAL A 11 7.29 0.80 2.44
CA VAL A 11 8.34 1.31 3.32
C VAL A 11 9.24 0.19 3.84
N CYS A 12 8.67 -0.78 4.54
CA CYS A 12 9.45 -1.81 5.23
C CYS A 12 9.76 -3.03 4.36
N ARG A 13 9.16 -3.15 3.17
CA ARG A 13 9.31 -4.30 2.25
C ARG A 13 8.95 -5.66 2.89
N CYS A 14 8.29 -5.66 4.04
CA CYS A 14 7.76 -6.88 4.64
C CYS A 14 6.80 -7.56 3.67
N LEU A 15 6.78 -8.89 3.71
CA LEU A 15 5.84 -9.69 2.93
C LEU A 15 4.42 -9.40 3.42
N TYR A 16 3.56 -8.98 2.50
CA TYR A 16 2.12 -8.94 2.72
C TYR A 16 1.51 -10.28 2.32
N TYR A 17 1.75 -10.70 1.07
CA TYR A 17 1.22 -11.94 0.53
C TYR A 17 2.11 -12.48 -0.59
N LYS A 18 2.20 -13.82 -0.69
CA LYS A 18 2.91 -14.51 -1.77
C LYS A 18 1.92 -15.35 -2.55
N HIS A 19 1.67 -14.97 -3.80
CA HIS A 19 0.74 -15.68 -4.66
C HIS A 19 1.32 -17.01 -5.15
N ALA A 20 0.43 -17.89 -5.62
CA ALA A 20 0.83 -19.05 -6.41
C ALA A 20 1.55 -18.61 -7.70
N ILE A 21 2.31 -19.52 -8.28
CA ILE A 21 2.95 -19.29 -9.58
C ILE A 21 1.86 -19.29 -10.65
N ASP A 22 1.82 -18.26 -11.48
CA ASP A 22 1.05 -18.21 -12.72
C ASP A 22 1.81 -19.01 -13.80
N PRO A 23 1.32 -20.22 -14.16
CA PRO A 23 2.03 -21.09 -15.08
C PRO A 23 1.85 -20.63 -16.52
N CYS A 24 2.96 -20.46 -17.23
CA CYS A 24 2.93 -20.34 -18.69
C CYS A 24 2.99 -21.73 -19.35
N GLY A 25 2.80 -21.80 -20.68
CA GLY A 25 2.80 -23.08 -21.41
C GLY A 25 4.10 -23.91 -21.32
N ALA A 26 5.21 -23.32 -20.90
CA ALA A 26 6.49 -24.01 -20.68
C ALA A 26 6.75 -24.38 -19.20
N HIS A 27 5.74 -24.25 -18.32
CA HIS A 27 5.87 -24.59 -16.91
C HIS A 27 6.32 -26.06 -16.72
N GLY A 28 7.30 -26.29 -15.84
CA GLY A 28 7.87 -27.62 -15.58
C GLY A 28 8.91 -28.12 -16.58
N GLN A 29 9.19 -27.38 -17.66
CA GLN A 29 10.26 -27.72 -18.61
C GLN A 29 11.65 -27.47 -18.00
N ARG A 30 12.66 -28.24 -18.40
CA ARG A 30 14.04 -28.02 -17.94
C ARG A 30 14.55 -26.65 -18.39
N GLY A 31 15.25 -25.95 -17.50
CA GLY A 31 15.76 -24.60 -17.75
C GLY A 31 14.70 -23.50 -17.70
N HIS A 32 13.46 -23.84 -17.31
CA HIS A 32 12.41 -22.86 -17.11
C HIS A 32 12.62 -22.05 -15.82
N ILE A 33 12.54 -20.72 -15.91
CA ILE A 33 12.75 -19.80 -14.78
C ILE A 33 11.41 -19.13 -14.43
N VAL A 34 11.09 -19.14 -13.13
CA VAL A 34 9.98 -18.37 -12.56
C VAL A 34 10.50 -16.98 -12.21
N GLN A 35 9.82 -15.94 -12.67
CA GLN A 35 10.16 -14.56 -12.35
C GLN A 35 9.28 -14.04 -11.22
N GLU A 36 9.89 -13.51 -10.16
CA GLU A 36 9.16 -12.80 -9.10
C GLU A 36 8.81 -11.38 -9.57
N LYS A 37 7.55 -10.98 -9.38
CA LYS A 37 7.07 -9.61 -9.60
C LYS A 37 6.59 -9.04 -8.28
N THR A 38 7.25 -7.99 -7.80
CA THR A 38 6.85 -7.32 -6.56
C THR A 38 5.78 -6.27 -6.84
N VAL A 39 4.69 -6.30 -6.08
CA VAL A 39 3.65 -5.27 -6.07
C VAL A 39 3.65 -4.61 -4.68
N LEU A 40 3.58 -3.28 -4.64
CA LEU A 40 3.51 -2.52 -3.39
C LEU A 40 2.05 -2.21 -3.07
N VAL A 41 1.54 -2.71 -1.94
CA VAL A 41 0.08 -2.70 -1.63
C VAL A 41 -0.32 -1.86 -0.41
N GLY A 42 0.64 -1.42 0.41
CA GLY A 42 0.37 -0.63 1.61
C GLY A 42 1.63 0.04 2.17
N TYR A 43 1.47 0.96 3.13
CA TYR A 43 2.59 1.77 3.66
C TYR A 43 3.57 0.95 4.53
N ALA A 44 3.11 0.44 5.68
CA ALA A 44 3.91 -0.34 6.63
C ALA A 44 3.11 -1.52 7.18
N CYS A 45 3.78 -2.64 7.49
CA CYS A 45 3.16 -3.77 8.16
C CYS A 45 2.86 -3.47 9.63
N SER A 46 2.06 -4.29 10.31
CA SER A 46 1.73 -4.10 11.74
C SER A 46 2.95 -3.96 12.65
N SER A 47 4.04 -4.70 12.38
CA SER A 47 5.29 -4.61 13.16
C SER A 47 6.09 -3.33 12.91
N HIS A 48 5.91 -2.68 11.76
CA HIS A 48 6.60 -1.44 11.38
C HIS A 48 5.67 -0.24 11.32
N SER A 49 4.39 -0.44 11.62
CA SER A 49 3.45 0.62 11.88
C SER A 49 3.83 1.17 13.24
N SER A 50 4.49 2.33 13.23
CA SER A 50 4.57 3.12 14.44
C SER A 50 3.14 3.43 14.82
N HIS A 51 2.63 2.80 15.87
CA HIS A 51 1.42 3.25 16.55
C HIS A 51 1.69 4.70 16.98
N ARG A 52 1.42 5.68 16.10
CA ARG A 52 0.57 6.76 16.53
C ARG A 52 -0.71 6.04 16.89
N ALA A 53 -0.78 5.59 18.15
CA ALA A 53 -2.06 5.32 18.76
C ALA A 53 -2.86 6.57 18.42
N GLU A 54 -3.90 6.39 17.63
CA GLU A 54 -4.93 7.39 17.42
C GLU A 54 -5.42 7.73 18.82
N ALA A 55 -4.76 8.71 19.43
CA ALA A 55 -5.23 9.36 20.62
C ALA A 55 -6.53 10.02 20.18
N ALA A 56 -7.64 9.50 20.72
CA ALA A 56 -8.98 10.07 20.70
C ALA A 56 -9.83 9.87 19.43
N TYR A 57 -10.46 8.69 19.28
CA TYR A 57 -11.79 8.65 18.66
C TYR A 57 -12.85 7.76 19.34
N ASP A 58 -12.61 7.21 20.53
CA ASP A 58 -13.66 6.52 21.33
C ASP A 58 -14.01 7.23 22.64
N LEU A 59 -13.94 8.56 22.66
CA LEU A 59 -14.62 9.39 23.67
C LEU A 59 -15.36 10.57 23.05
N HIS A 60 -16.18 10.32 22.03
CA HIS A 60 -17.04 11.38 21.52
C HIS A 60 -18.34 10.86 20.87
N SER A 61 -19.23 10.28 21.69
CA SER A 61 -20.68 10.17 21.40
C SER A 61 -21.40 11.53 21.35
N THR A 62 -20.79 12.58 20.81
CA THR A 62 -21.41 13.91 20.68
C THR A 62 -21.09 14.52 19.32
N GLY A 63 -21.94 14.19 18.34
CA GLY A 63 -21.75 14.42 16.92
C GLY A 63 -21.03 15.70 16.49
N VAL A 64 -19.96 15.52 15.73
CA VAL A 64 -19.49 16.49 14.73
C VAL A 64 -19.01 15.68 13.52
N LEU A 65 -19.68 15.88 12.38
CA LEU A 65 -19.35 15.25 11.10
C LEU A 65 -17.95 15.69 10.63
N PRO A 66 -17.16 14.83 9.95
CA PRO A 66 -15.89 15.25 9.38
C PRO A 66 -16.13 16.16 8.16
N ASP A 67 -15.80 17.44 8.30
CA ASP A 67 -15.80 18.41 7.21
C ASP A 67 -14.76 17.99 6.17
N SER A 68 -15.22 17.79 4.94
CA SER A 68 -14.40 17.36 3.81
C SER A 68 -13.59 18.55 3.32
N GLY A 69 -12.45 18.80 3.98
CA GLY A 69 -11.54 19.90 3.66
C GLY A 69 -10.83 19.72 2.32
N TYR A 70 -11.53 20.01 1.22
CA TYR A 70 -10.93 20.24 -0.11
C TYR A 70 -10.45 21.70 -0.16
N ALA A 71 -9.27 21.98 0.41
CA ALA A 71 -8.66 23.30 0.30
C ALA A 71 -7.98 23.44 -1.08
N SER A 72 -8.52 24.29 -1.95
CA SER A 72 -7.81 24.76 -3.14
C SER A 72 -7.09 26.06 -2.79
N ASP A 73 -5.76 26.08 -2.90
CA ASP A 73 -4.95 27.27 -2.67
C ASP A 73 -5.43 28.45 -3.55
N PRO A 74 -5.67 29.65 -2.99
CA PRO A 74 -5.87 30.84 -3.79
C PRO A 74 -4.53 31.31 -4.37
N TYR A 75 -4.48 31.48 -5.70
CA TYR A 75 -3.34 32.07 -6.41
C TYR A 75 -2.92 33.42 -5.81
N PRO A 76 -1.61 33.73 -5.71
CA PRO A 76 -1.16 35.03 -5.24
C PRO A 76 -1.43 36.09 -6.31
N SER A 77 -2.36 37.00 -6.03
CA SER A 77 -2.55 38.24 -6.79
C SER A 77 -1.34 39.14 -6.60
N GLY A 78 -0.52 39.27 -7.65
CA GLY A 78 0.60 40.21 -7.68
C GLY A 78 0.11 41.65 -7.53
N HIS A 79 0.52 42.32 -6.45
CA HIS A 79 0.38 43.76 -6.30
C HIS A 79 1.53 44.46 -7.05
N ARG A 80 1.13 45.41 -7.90
CA ARG A 80 1.98 46.37 -8.62
C ARG A 80 2.14 47.64 -7.80
#